data_AF-A0A554J9W2-F1
#
_entry.id   AF-A0A554J9W2-F1
#
_cell.length_a   1.000
_cell.length_b   1.000
_cell.length_c   1.000
_cell.angle_alpha   90.00
_cell.angle_beta   90.00
_cell.angle_gamma   90.00
#
_symmetry.space_group_name_H-M   'P 1'
#
loop_
_entity.id
_entity.type
_entity.pdbx_description
1 polymer ?
#
loop_
_entity_poly.entity_id
_entity_poly.type
_entity_poly.pdbx_seq_one_letter_code
_entity_poly.pdbx_strand_id
1 'polypeptide(L)'
;MQQNVLLTEEGLIKLKNELADLKQQRKVVISRIQAARELGDLSENADYDDARNTQSFVEGRIQEIESMLEHAKVVTKSVKADGKTAIGSQVAVTVEGE
;
A
#
# COMPACT_ATOMS: atom_id res chain seq x y z
N MET A 1 -8.48 -9.88 17.15
CA MET A 1 -8.17 -8.67 17.95
C MET A 1 -8.22 -7.50 16.98
N GLN A 2 -9.14 -6.55 17.16
CA GLN A 2 -9.24 -5.38 16.27
C GLN A 2 -8.08 -4.43 16.60
N GLN A 3 -7.07 -4.38 15.73
CA GLN A 3 -5.94 -3.46 15.84
C GLN A 3 -6.41 -2.10 15.31
N ASN A 4 -6.86 -1.21 16.19
CA ASN A 4 -7.22 0.16 15.78
C ASN A 4 -5.95 0.88 15.33
N VAL A 5 -5.83 1.15 14.02
CA VAL A 5 -4.71 1.90 13.46
C VAL A 5 -4.99 3.39 13.61
N LEU A 6 -4.12 4.09 14.34
CA LEU A 6 -4.22 5.54 14.49
C LEU A 6 -3.49 6.20 13.32
N LEU A 7 -4.23 6.95 12.51
CA LEU A 7 -3.72 7.61 11.32
C LEU A 7 -3.87 9.12 11.45
N THR A 8 -2.84 9.85 11.04
CA THR A 8 -2.93 11.30 10.83
C THR A 8 -3.69 11.58 9.53
N GLU A 9 -4.25 12.78 9.39
CA GLU A 9 -4.90 13.20 8.13
C GLU A 9 -3.95 13.07 6.93
N GLU A 10 -2.67 13.44 7.10
CA GLU A 10 -1.64 13.28 6.08
C GLU A 10 -1.40 11.82 5.70
N GLY A 11 -1.33 10.92 6.70
CA GLY A 11 -1.17 9.49 6.47
C GLY A 11 -2.35 8.88 5.72
N LEU A 12 -3.57 9.31 6.06
CA LEU A 12 -4.78 8.88 5.37
C LEU A 12 -4.81 9.34 3.90
N ILE A 13 -4.39 10.58 3.62
CA ILE A 13 -4.30 11.09 2.25
C ILE A 13 -3.27 10.29 1.45
N LYS A 14 -2.10 10.01 2.03
CA LYS A 14 -1.05 9.19 1.38
C LYS A 14 -1.57 7.79 1.03
N LEU A 15 -2.20 7.10 1.98
CA LEU A 15 -2.77 5.78 1.74
C LEU A 15 -3.86 5.79 0.65
N LYS A 16 -4.70 6.83 0.60
CA LYS A 16 -5.71 6.98 -0.45
C LYS A 16 -5.10 7.20 -1.83
N ASN A 17 -4.03 8.01 -1.92
CA ASN A 17 -3.32 8.23 -3.18
C ASN A 17 -2.64 6.95 -3.65
N GLU A 18 -1.91 6.27 -2.75
CA GLU A 18 -1.28 4.98 -3.04
C GLU A 18 -2.31 3.94 -3.51
N LEU A 19 -3.47 3.86 -2.85
CA LEU A 19 -4.57 2.98 -3.26
C LEU A 19 -5.08 3.31 -4.67
N ALA A 20 -5.17 4.59 -5.03
CA ALA A 20 -5.59 5.01 -6.36
C ALA A 20 -4.58 4.59 -7.44
N ASP A 21 -3.29 4.79 -7.18
CA ASP A 21 -2.20 4.37 -8.06
C ASP A 21 -2.19 2.86 -8.24
N LEU A 22 -2.31 2.09 -7.15
CA LEU A 22 -2.38 0.62 -7.21
C LEU A 22 -3.61 0.14 -7.99
N LYS A 23 -4.77 0.80 -7.86
CA LYS A 23 -5.97 0.49 -8.66
C LYS A 23 -5.75 0.77 -10.15
N GLN A 24 -4.95 1.77 -10.51
CA GLN A 24 -4.54 2.01 -11.89
C GLN A 24 -3.58 0.92 -12.38
N GLN A 25 -2.55 0.60 -11.60
CA GLN A 25 -1.58 -0.46 -11.92
C GLN A 25 -2.27 -1.81 -12.11
N ARG A 26 -3.26 -2.15 -11.27
CA ARG A 26 -4.08 -3.36 -11.42
C ARG A 26 -4.67 -3.51 -12.82
N LYS A 27 -5.20 -2.42 -13.39
CA LYS A 27 -5.77 -2.44 -14.75
C LYS A 27 -4.69 -2.73 -15.79
N VAL A 28 -3.52 -2.10 -15.65
CA VAL A 28 -2.37 -2.31 -16.55
C VAL A 28 -1.89 -3.76 -16.50
N VAL A 29 -1.79 -4.34 -15.29
CA VAL A 29 -1.38 -5.73 -15.10
C VAL A 29 -2.37 -6.70 -15.72
N ILE A 30 -3.68 -6.48 -15.55
CA ILE A 30 -4.72 -7.29 -16.21
C ILE A 30 -4.57 -7.25 -17.73
N SER A 31 -4.34 -6.06 -18.30
CA SER A 31 -4.10 -5.93 -19.75
C SER A 31 -2.83 -6.67 -20.19
N ARG A 32 -1.73 -6.61 -19.41
CA ARG A 32 -0.51 -7.37 -19.69
C ARG A 32 -0.76 -8.89 -19.67
N ILE A 33 -1.50 -9.39 -18.68
CA ILE A 33 -1.87 -10.80 -18.59
C ILE A 33 -2.73 -11.21 -19.79
N GLN A 34 -3.68 -10.37 -20.21
CA GLN A 34 -4.53 -10.64 -21.37
C GLN A 34 -3.71 -10.71 -22.66
N ALA A 35 -2.83 -9.72 -22.90
CA ALA A 35 -1.96 -9.72 -24.07
C ALA A 35 -1.01 -10.94 -24.08
N ALA A 36 -0.45 -11.31 -22.92
CA ALA A 36 0.39 -12.49 -22.80
C ALA A 36 -0.36 -13.80 -23.10
N ARG A 37 -1.67 -13.87 -22.78
CA ARG A 37 -2.54 -15.02 -23.13
C ARG A 37 -2.84 -15.14 -24.61
N GLU A 38 -2.89 -14.02 -25.34
CA GLU A 38 -3.13 -14.04 -26.79
C GLU A 38 -1.93 -14.55 -27.59
N LEU A 39 -0.73 -14.56 -26.99
CA LEU A 39 0.51 -15.07 -27.61
C LEU A 39 0.58 -16.61 -27.65
N GLY A 40 -0.41 -17.32 -27.08
CA GLY A 40 -0.66 -18.74 -27.32
C GLY A 40 0.16 -19.69 -26.45
N ASP A 41 1.49 -19.65 -26.52
CA ASP A 41 2.33 -20.50 -25.66
C ASP A 41 2.62 -19.80 -24.33
N LEU A 42 1.88 -20.18 -23.30
CA LEU A 42 1.99 -19.65 -21.94
C LEU A 42 3.10 -20.33 -21.12
N SER A 43 3.60 -21.49 -21.58
CA SER A 43 4.49 -22.34 -20.78
C SER A 43 5.94 -21.83 -20.72
N GLU A 44 6.33 -21.00 -21.68
CA GLU A 44 7.63 -20.31 -21.74
C GLU A 44 7.50 -18.78 -21.63
N ASN A 45 6.29 -18.28 -21.33
CA ASN A 45 6.00 -16.85 -21.36
C ASN A 45 6.40 -16.18 -20.05
N ALA A 46 7.67 -15.76 -19.97
CA ALA A 46 8.21 -15.03 -18.83
C ALA A 46 7.40 -13.75 -18.51
N ASP A 47 6.81 -13.10 -19.52
CA ASP A 47 5.95 -11.93 -19.31
C ASP A 47 4.62 -12.29 -18.64
N TYR A 48 4.08 -13.48 -18.88
CA TYR A 48 2.87 -13.98 -18.20
C TYR A 48 3.14 -14.23 -16.71
N ASP A 49 4.24 -14.92 -16.39
CA ASP A 49 4.62 -15.20 -15.00
C ASP A 49 4.95 -13.92 -14.23
N ASP A 50 5.70 -13.00 -14.84
CA ASP A 50 5.99 -11.67 -14.27
C ASP A 50 4.71 -10.87 -14.01
N ALA A 51 3.79 -10.84 -14.97
CA ALA A 51 2.53 -10.13 -14.83
C ALA A 51 1.64 -10.75 -13.74
N ARG A 52 1.63 -12.09 -13.60
CA ARG A 52 0.90 -12.79 -12.53
C ARG A 52 1.48 -12.50 -11.15
N ASN A 53 2.81 -12.52 -11.01
CA ASN A 53 3.47 -12.17 -9.75
C ASN A 53 3.18 -10.71 -9.36
N THR A 54 3.26 -9.80 -10.34
CA THR A 54 2.91 -8.39 -10.15
C THR A 54 1.45 -8.24 -9.70
N GLN A 55 0.53 -9.01 -10.30
CA GLN A 55 -0.88 -9.02 -9.90
C GLN A 55 -1.03 -9.41 -8.43
N SER A 56 -0.38 -10.50 -8.00
CA SER A 56 -0.42 -10.94 -6.60
C SER A 56 0.10 -9.89 -5.63
N PHE A 57 1.20 -9.21 -5.97
CA PHE A 57 1.75 -8.14 -5.15
C PHE A 57 0.82 -6.93 -5.04
N VAL A 58 0.28 -6.47 -6.18
CA VAL A 58 -0.64 -5.33 -6.23
C VAL A 58 -1.92 -5.62 -5.44
N GLU A 59 -2.51 -6.80 -5.61
CA GLU A 59 -3.71 -7.20 -4.86
C GLU A 59 -3.44 -7.30 -3.35
N GLY A 60 -2.30 -7.88 -2.95
CA GLY A 60 -1.91 -7.98 -1.54
C GLY A 60 -1.78 -6.60 -0.90
N ARG A 61 -1.13 -5.65 -1.59
CA ARG A 61 -0.97 -4.28 -1.09
C ARG A 61 -2.30 -3.52 -1.04
N ILE A 62 -3.17 -3.69 -2.04
CA ILE A 62 -4.51 -3.11 -2.04
C ILE A 62 -5.30 -3.60 -0.81
N GLN A 63 -5.32 -4.91 -0.56
CA GLN A 63 -6.02 -5.49 0.59
C GLN A 63 -5.49 -4.97 1.91
N GLU A 64 -4.17 -4.86 2.04
CA GLU A 64 -3.54 -4.30 3.23
C GLU A 64 -3.97 -2.85 3.48
N ILE A 65 -3.90 -2.00 2.45
CA ILE A 65 -4.30 -0.58 2.58
C ILE A 65 -5.79 -0.45 2.84
N GLU A 66 -6.64 -1.23 2.17
CA GLU A 66 -8.09 -1.23 2.42
C GLU A 66 -8.41 -1.67 3.85
N SER A 67 -7.72 -2.70 4.36
CA SER A 67 -7.84 -3.12 5.76
C SER A 67 -7.38 -2.04 6.74
N MET A 68 -6.27 -1.36 6.46
CA MET A 68 -5.78 -0.25 7.28
C MET A 68 -6.77 0.91 7.30
N LEU A 69 -7.35 1.27 6.14
CA LEU A 69 -8.33 2.35 6.03
C LEU A 69 -9.66 2.01 6.69
N GLU A 70 -10.10 0.75 6.66
CA GLU A 70 -11.32 0.27 7.33
C GLU A 70 -11.22 0.41 8.85
N HIS A 71 -10.05 0.11 9.42
CA HIS A 71 -9.80 0.16 10.87
C HIS A 71 -9.14 1.48 11.32
N ALA A 72 -8.98 2.44 10.40
CA ALA A 72 -8.31 3.70 10.67
C ALA A 72 -9.17 4.61 11.55
N LYS A 73 -8.61 5.06 12.67
CA LYS A 73 -9.13 6.21 13.42
C LYS A 73 -8.27 7.43 13.11
N VAL A 74 -8.88 8.42 12.46
CA VAL A 74 -8.22 9.69 12.15
C VAL A 74 -8.06 10.49 13.43
N VAL A 75 -6.82 10.72 13.84
CA VAL A 75 -6.50 11.59 14.97
C VAL A 75 -6.17 12.98 14.44
N THR A 76 -7.09 13.92 14.63
CA THR A 76 -6.84 15.35 14.39
C THR A 76 -5.93 15.84 15.52
N LYS A 77 -4.79 16.47 15.20
CA LYS A 77 -3.91 17.14 16.18
C LYS A 77 -4.72 18.20 16.93
N SER A 78 -5.35 17.84 18.04
CA SER A 78 -6.02 18.78 18.93
C SER A 78 -5.91 18.34 20.36
N VAL A 79 -4.71 17.92 20.79
CA VAL A 79 -4.37 17.98 22.22
C VAL A 79 -2.89 18.33 22.35
N LYS A 80 -2.65 19.50 22.94
CA LYS A 80 -1.41 19.89 23.62
C LYS A 80 -0.94 18.71 24.48
N ALA A 81 0.13 18.02 24.10
CA ALA A 81 0.72 16.97 24.92
C ALA A 81 2.14 17.39 25.30
N ASP A 82 2.21 18.09 26.43
CA ASP A 82 3.30 18.08 27.40
C ASP A 82 4.20 16.83 27.26
N GLY A 83 5.38 17.00 26.70
CA GLY A 83 6.55 16.12 26.90
C GLY A 83 6.45 14.62 26.56
N LYS A 84 5.35 14.11 25.99
CA LYS A 84 5.19 12.71 25.61
C LYS A 84 4.93 12.62 24.11
N THR A 85 5.87 12.03 23.38
CA THR A 85 5.84 11.82 21.94
C THR A 85 4.47 11.30 21.49
N ALA A 86 3.67 12.17 20.90
CA ALA A 86 2.38 11.86 20.34
C ALA A 86 2.54 11.37 18.89
N ILE A 87 1.58 10.56 18.43
CA ILE A 87 1.51 10.04 17.06
C ILE A 87 1.52 11.21 16.07
N GLY A 88 2.51 11.21 15.18
CA GLY A 88 2.90 12.37 14.36
C GLY A 88 4.27 12.97 14.69
N SER A 89 4.99 12.42 15.67
CA SER A 89 6.40 12.72 15.89
C SER A 89 7.24 12.05 14.79
N GLN A 90 7.89 12.84 13.93
CA GLN A 90 8.91 12.32 13.02
C GLN A 90 10.11 11.90 13.87
N VAL A 91 10.34 10.60 13.99
CA VAL A 91 11.58 10.08 14.56
C VAL A 91 12.55 9.91 13.39
N ALA A 92 13.49 10.85 13.28
CA ALA A 92 14.64 10.69 12.40
C ALA A 92 15.55 9.61 13.01
N VAL A 93 15.62 8.46 12.37
CA VAL A 93 16.57 7.41 12.74
C VAL A 93 17.89 7.71 12.03
N THR A 94 18.87 8.21 12.79
CA THR A 94 20.27 8.22 12.37
C THR A 94 20.86 6.88 12.77
N VAL A 95 21.23 6.07 11.79
CA VAL A 95 21.94 4.81 12.01
C VAL A 95 23.43 5.17 12.10
N GLU A 96 23.99 5.22 13.30
CA GLU A 96 25.45 5.23 13.49
C GLU A 96 25.93 3.79 13.38
N GLY A 97 26.53 3.46 12.24
CA GLY A 97 27.22 2.20 12.03
C GLY A 97 28.64 2.27 12.60
N GLU A 98 28.97 1.31 13.46
CA GLU A 98 30.34 1.00 13.92
C GLU A 98 31.11 0.22 12.86
#